data_AF-A0A928XRB7-F1
#
_entry.id   AF-A0A928XRB7-F1
#
_cell.length_a   1.000
_cell.length_b   1.000
_cell.length_c   1.000
_cell.angle_alpha   90.00
_cell.angle_beta   90.00
_cell.angle_gamma   90.00
#
_symmetry.space_group_name_H-M   'P 1'
#
loop_
_entity.id
_entity.type
_entity.pdbx_description
1 polymer ?
#
loop_
_entity_poly.entity_id
_entity_poly.type
_entity_poly.pdbx_seq_one_letter_code
_entity_poly.pdbx_strand_id
1 'polypeptide(L)'
;MTLRHTFWVWGWLFVAGCGPYVDEVVKQRGPAVEQRLALVRGVSEELARTPLLDKDEPADVKASFNMKSGYPDAANAVLVYAEDLRELDELGLVYARVDGTKILNTCSAFVHTERYPWDPLHPDDAPLSGTGYTANKHFDVCEKLDFLFVLRTRAFVRPSIGRDAGGRQEFDGGFVGADLLVFDLAQKKKLGGLRVQAESAEKLEGATAFEVEFDLQWNLQQALQAALKQHMPNVTVLGGSS
;
A
#
# COMPACT_ATOMS: atom_id res chain seq x y z
N MET A 1 -29.26 -66.86 -8.45
CA MET A 1 -29.45 -65.50 -7.86
C MET A 1 -28.15 -64.74 -8.05
N THR A 2 -28.28 -63.54 -8.58
CA THR A 2 -27.27 -62.76 -9.30
C THR A 2 -26.79 -61.57 -8.47
N LEU A 3 -25.63 -61.00 -8.86
CA LEU A 3 -25.07 -59.66 -8.51
C LEU A 3 -24.36 -59.59 -7.14
N ARG A 4 -23.25 -58.87 -6.93
CA ARG A 4 -22.45 -57.96 -7.77
C ARG A 4 -21.10 -57.69 -7.07
N HIS A 5 -20.03 -57.59 -7.84
CA HIS A 5 -18.79 -56.93 -7.44
C HIS A 5 -19.01 -55.42 -7.21
N THR A 6 -18.36 -54.84 -6.21
CA THR A 6 -18.04 -53.39 -6.16
C THR A 6 -16.81 -53.20 -5.24
N PHE A 7 -15.59 -53.36 -5.76
CA PHE A 7 -14.74 -52.25 -6.23
C PHE A 7 -14.68 -51.08 -5.23
N TRP A 8 -13.87 -51.25 -4.18
CA TRP A 8 -13.29 -50.14 -3.41
C TRP A 8 -12.04 -49.66 -4.15
N VAL A 9 -12.23 -48.82 -5.16
CA VAL A 9 -11.11 -48.06 -5.74
C VAL A 9 -10.94 -46.79 -4.91
N TRP A 10 -9.75 -46.72 -4.34
CA TRP A 10 -9.12 -45.58 -3.71
C TRP A 10 -9.28 -44.31 -4.55
N GLY A 11 -10.22 -43.45 -4.15
CA GLY A 11 -10.29 -42.06 -4.59
C GLY A 11 -9.30 -41.19 -3.83
N TRP A 12 -8.00 -41.50 -3.92
CA TRP A 12 -6.95 -40.53 -3.60
C TRP A 12 -6.74 -39.66 -4.84
N LEU A 13 -7.69 -38.75 -5.06
CA LEU A 13 -7.46 -37.60 -5.93
C LEU A 13 -6.45 -36.71 -5.20
N PHE A 14 -5.20 -36.81 -5.63
CA PHE A 14 -4.21 -35.76 -5.48
C PHE A 14 -4.77 -34.50 -6.11
N VAL A 15 -5.51 -33.70 -5.33
CA VAL A 15 -5.71 -32.28 -5.63
C VAL A 15 -4.34 -31.65 -5.40
N ALA A 16 -3.48 -31.71 -6.42
CA ALA A 16 -2.28 -30.91 -6.50
C ALA A 16 -2.74 -29.45 -6.51
N GLY A 17 -2.84 -28.87 -5.31
CA GLY A 17 -3.49 -27.61 -5.04
C GLY A 17 -2.71 -26.44 -5.64
N CYS A 18 -3.05 -26.07 -6.87
CA CYS A 18 -3.15 -24.66 -7.18
C CYS A 18 -4.15 -24.06 -6.17
N GLY A 19 -3.77 -23.02 -5.45
CA GLY A 19 -4.65 -22.38 -4.45
C GLY A 19 -6.01 -21.97 -5.03
N PRO A 20 -6.93 -21.48 -4.18
CA PRO A 20 -8.26 -21.07 -4.66
C PRO A 20 -8.13 -20.07 -5.80
N TYR A 21 -9.08 -20.09 -6.73
CA TYR A 21 -9.12 -19.09 -7.79
C TYR A 21 -9.51 -17.73 -7.20
N VAL A 22 -9.13 -16.65 -7.89
CA VAL A 22 -9.38 -15.28 -7.38
C VAL A 22 -10.87 -15.00 -7.25
N ASP A 23 -11.68 -15.45 -8.20
CA ASP A 23 -13.15 -15.32 -8.20
C ASP A 23 -13.80 -16.04 -7.01
N GLU A 24 -13.31 -17.23 -6.64
CA GLU A 24 -13.78 -17.96 -5.46
C GLU A 24 -13.51 -17.18 -4.17
N VAL A 25 -12.30 -16.61 -4.05
CA VAL A 25 -11.91 -15.78 -2.89
C VAL A 25 -12.74 -14.50 -2.82
N VAL A 26 -12.92 -13.81 -3.94
CA VAL A 26 -13.75 -12.61 -4.05
C VAL A 26 -15.19 -12.94 -3.69
N LYS A 27 -15.76 -14.03 -4.20
CA LYS A 27 -17.11 -14.46 -3.88
C LYS A 27 -17.29 -14.75 -2.37
N GLN A 28 -16.29 -15.37 -1.75
CA GLN A 28 -16.37 -15.75 -0.34
C GLN A 28 -16.14 -14.57 0.62
N ARG A 29 -15.21 -13.68 0.29
CA ARG A 29 -14.66 -12.66 1.22
C ARG A 29 -14.92 -11.22 0.80
N GLY A 30 -15.18 -10.98 -0.49
CA GLY A 30 -15.46 -9.66 -1.04
C GLY A 30 -16.53 -8.88 -0.28
N PRO A 31 -17.67 -9.48 0.13
CA PRO A 31 -18.67 -8.75 0.92
C PRO A 31 -18.16 -8.20 2.26
N ALA A 32 -17.26 -8.90 2.95
CA ALA A 32 -16.68 -8.42 4.20
C ALA A 32 -15.65 -7.30 3.96
N VAL A 33 -14.88 -7.43 2.88
CA VAL A 33 -13.93 -6.39 2.43
C VAL A 33 -14.67 -5.12 2.03
N GLU A 34 -15.73 -5.22 1.22
CA GLU A 34 -16.57 -4.07 0.82
C GLU A 34 -17.10 -3.27 2.01
N GLN A 35 -17.57 -3.97 3.05
CA GLN A 35 -18.04 -3.31 4.27
C GLN A 35 -16.95 -2.47 4.93
N ARG A 36 -15.68 -2.92 4.88
CA ARG A 36 -14.53 -2.17 5.40
C ARG A 36 -14.12 -1.04 4.47
N LEU A 37 -14.09 -1.26 3.16
CA LEU A 37 -13.78 -0.21 2.17
C LEU A 37 -14.79 0.95 2.23
N ALA A 38 -16.05 0.67 2.53
CA ALA A 38 -17.07 1.70 2.75
C ALA A 38 -16.75 2.63 3.94
N LEU A 39 -16.04 2.15 4.97
CA LEU A 39 -15.57 3.01 6.08
C LEU A 39 -14.46 3.95 5.62
N VAL A 40 -13.56 3.45 4.76
CA VAL A 40 -12.44 4.23 4.21
C VAL A 40 -12.93 5.41 3.38
N ARG A 41 -13.99 5.22 2.56
CA ARG A 41 -14.60 6.31 1.79
C ARG A 41 -15.04 7.48 2.67
N GLY A 42 -15.45 7.22 3.92
CA GLY A 42 -15.78 8.27 4.89
C GLY A 42 -14.58 9.08 5.37
N VAL A 43 -13.36 8.53 5.33
CA VAL A 43 -12.14 9.26 5.69
C VAL A 43 -11.78 10.30 4.64
N SER A 44 -12.10 10.08 3.35
CA SER A 44 -11.83 11.05 2.28
C SER A 44 -12.47 12.41 2.55
N GLU A 45 -13.69 12.43 3.11
CA GLU A 45 -14.39 13.67 3.47
C GLU A 45 -13.73 14.41 4.63
N GLU A 46 -13.31 13.69 5.66
CA GLU A 46 -12.60 14.26 6.82
C GLU A 46 -11.21 14.78 6.41
N LEU A 47 -10.50 14.02 5.57
CA LEU A 47 -9.19 14.39 5.03
C LEU A 47 -9.26 15.70 4.24
N ALA A 48 -10.30 15.89 3.42
CA ALA A 48 -10.50 17.10 2.63
C ALA A 48 -10.71 18.36 3.50
N ARG A 49 -11.20 18.21 4.72
CA ARG A 49 -11.39 19.31 5.69
C ARG A 49 -10.22 19.48 6.66
N THR A 50 -9.33 18.49 6.73
CA THR A 50 -8.19 18.49 7.64
C THR A 50 -7.15 19.48 7.13
N PRO A 51 -6.76 20.52 7.90
CA PRO A 51 -5.68 21.43 7.50
C PRO A 51 -4.33 20.71 7.47
N LEU A 52 -3.34 21.29 6.81
CA LEU A 52 -1.94 20.85 6.91
C LEU A 52 -1.48 20.87 8.37
N LEU A 53 -0.58 19.97 8.75
CA LEU A 53 -0.04 19.96 10.12
C LEU A 53 0.87 21.17 10.35
N ASP A 54 0.59 21.99 11.35
CA ASP A 54 1.51 23.06 11.76
C ASP A 54 2.58 22.53 12.74
N LYS A 55 2.28 21.45 13.45
CA LYS A 55 3.14 20.77 14.41
C LYS A 55 2.80 19.28 14.46
N ASP A 56 3.71 18.49 14.99
CA ASP A 56 3.52 17.05 15.15
C ASP A 56 2.65 16.77 16.38
N GLU A 57 1.64 15.93 16.19
CA GLU A 57 0.70 15.48 17.22
C GLU A 57 0.52 13.96 17.03
N PRO A 58 1.53 13.14 17.40
CA PRO A 58 1.50 11.71 17.12
C PRO A 58 0.30 11.04 17.80
N ALA A 59 -0.39 10.17 17.08
CA ALA A 59 -1.51 9.42 17.64
C ALA A 59 -1.00 8.30 18.56
N ASP A 60 -1.65 8.10 19.70
CA ASP A 60 -1.40 6.93 20.55
C ASP A 60 -2.34 5.79 20.15
N VAL A 61 -1.87 4.98 19.20
CA VAL A 61 -2.63 3.85 18.65
C VAL A 61 -1.81 2.58 18.68
N LYS A 62 -2.49 1.45 18.93
CA LYS A 62 -1.93 0.12 18.74
C LYS A 62 -2.25 -0.38 17.34
N ALA A 63 -1.33 -0.10 16.41
CA ALA A 63 -1.50 -0.42 15.00
C ALA A 63 -0.32 -1.25 14.48
N SER A 64 -0.57 -2.08 13.49
CA SER A 64 0.47 -2.74 12.71
C SER A 64 0.15 -2.62 11.23
N PHE A 65 1.13 -2.28 10.40
CA PHE A 65 0.96 -2.20 8.95
C PHE A 65 2.23 -2.62 8.20
N ASN A 66 2.06 -2.97 6.92
CA ASN A 66 3.14 -3.39 6.04
C ASN A 66 3.67 -2.20 5.23
N MET A 67 4.99 -2.07 5.10
CA MET A 67 5.61 -1.04 4.24
C MET A 67 6.11 -1.56 2.89
N LYS A 68 6.03 -2.87 2.65
CA LYS A 68 6.32 -3.50 1.35
C LYS A 68 5.03 -3.92 0.69
N SER A 69 4.98 -3.84 -0.64
CA SER A 69 3.94 -4.46 -1.45
C SER A 69 4.27 -5.93 -1.69
N GLY A 70 3.26 -6.74 -2.05
CA GLY A 70 3.42 -8.16 -2.35
C GLY A 70 2.49 -9.03 -1.53
N TYR A 71 3.03 -9.84 -0.62
CA TYR A 71 2.26 -10.71 0.25
C TYR A 71 2.24 -10.14 1.66
N PRO A 72 1.31 -9.23 1.98
CA PRO A 72 1.31 -8.57 3.28
C PRO A 72 1.07 -9.57 4.40
N ASP A 73 1.74 -9.34 5.53
CA ASP A 73 1.42 -10.01 6.78
C ASP A 73 0.10 -9.44 7.34
N ALA A 74 -0.55 -10.22 8.20
CA ALA A 74 -1.78 -9.78 8.86
C ALA A 74 -1.53 -8.48 9.66
N ALA A 75 -2.35 -7.47 9.38
CA ALA A 75 -2.23 -6.12 9.89
C ALA A 75 -3.62 -5.54 10.16
N ASN A 76 -3.73 -4.59 11.09
CA ASN A 76 -4.97 -3.85 11.37
C ASN A 76 -4.92 -2.39 10.91
N ALA A 77 -3.85 -2.01 10.21
CA ALA A 77 -3.70 -0.70 9.60
C ALA A 77 -3.09 -0.83 8.21
N VAL A 78 -3.37 0.15 7.35
CA VAL A 78 -2.70 0.34 6.06
C VAL A 78 -2.21 1.77 5.93
N LEU A 79 -1.07 1.91 5.27
CA LEU A 79 -0.56 3.18 4.77
C LEU A 79 -1.14 3.40 3.38
N VAL A 80 -1.55 4.62 3.03
CA VAL A 80 -2.09 4.99 1.71
C VAL A 80 -1.67 6.41 1.37
N TYR A 81 -1.66 6.78 0.10
CA TYR A 81 -1.57 8.19 -0.27
C TYR A 81 -2.96 8.84 -0.28
N ALA A 82 -3.03 10.13 0.02
CA ALA A 82 -4.27 10.90 -0.06
C ALA A 82 -4.89 10.85 -1.46
N GLU A 83 -4.05 10.79 -2.49
CA GLU A 83 -4.40 10.66 -3.89
C GLU A 83 -5.15 9.35 -4.19
N ASP A 84 -4.85 8.27 -3.47
CA ASP A 84 -5.49 6.94 -3.63
C ASP A 84 -6.93 6.92 -3.10
N LEU A 85 -7.30 7.88 -2.25
CA LEU A 85 -8.61 7.91 -1.61
C LEU A 85 -9.73 8.51 -2.48
N ARG A 86 -9.38 8.94 -3.71
CA ARG A 86 -10.33 9.43 -4.72
C ARG A 86 -11.01 8.30 -5.47
N GLU A 87 -10.22 7.31 -5.86
CA GLU A 87 -10.67 6.08 -6.52
C GLU A 87 -9.88 4.93 -5.92
N LEU A 88 -10.57 4.04 -5.18
CA LEU A 88 -9.89 2.97 -4.46
C LEU A 88 -9.43 1.87 -5.39
N ASP A 89 -10.03 1.72 -6.58
CA ASP A 89 -9.67 0.66 -7.53
C ASP A 89 -8.40 0.98 -8.35
N GLU A 90 -7.92 2.22 -8.27
CA GLU A 90 -6.81 2.73 -9.08
C GLU A 90 -5.74 3.36 -8.17
N LEU A 91 -4.48 3.38 -8.61
CA LEU A 91 -3.45 4.13 -7.91
C LEU A 91 -3.57 5.62 -8.22
N GLY A 92 -3.38 6.46 -7.20
CA GLY A 92 -3.17 7.89 -7.40
C GLY A 92 -1.85 8.18 -8.11
N LEU A 93 -1.79 9.31 -8.83
CA LEU A 93 -0.58 9.78 -9.50
C LEU A 93 0.46 10.27 -8.47
N VAL A 94 1.34 9.35 -8.03
CA VAL A 94 2.35 9.58 -6.99
C VAL A 94 3.71 9.12 -7.48
N TYR A 95 4.65 10.05 -7.68
CA TYR A 95 5.96 9.77 -8.28
C TYR A 95 6.82 8.81 -7.46
N ALA A 96 7.20 9.17 -6.22
CA ALA A 96 8.01 8.32 -5.36
C ALA A 96 7.12 7.58 -4.35
N ARG A 97 6.38 6.58 -4.85
CA ARG A 97 5.39 5.83 -4.07
C ARG A 97 6.07 4.79 -3.16
N VAL A 98 5.87 4.89 -1.85
CA VAL A 98 6.24 3.80 -0.92
C VAL A 98 5.42 2.54 -1.23
N ASP A 99 6.08 1.40 -1.44
CA ASP A 99 5.44 0.19 -1.97
C ASP A 99 4.21 -0.28 -1.16
N GLY A 100 4.33 -0.32 0.17
CA GLY A 100 3.24 -0.77 1.05
C GLY A 100 1.94 0.03 0.93
N THR A 101 1.94 1.19 0.26
CA THR A 101 0.72 1.99 0.11
C THR A 101 -0.31 1.42 -0.85
N LYS A 102 0.08 0.45 -1.70
CA LYS A 102 -0.81 -0.15 -2.70
C LYS A 102 -1.81 -1.16 -2.11
N ILE A 103 -1.67 -1.55 -0.83
CA ILE A 103 -2.43 -2.67 -0.24
C ILE A 103 -3.94 -2.41 -0.29
N LEU A 104 -4.38 -1.20 0.08
CA LEU A 104 -5.80 -0.86 0.07
C LEU A 104 -6.36 -0.91 -1.35
N ASN A 105 -5.65 -0.33 -2.32
CA ASN A 105 -6.09 -0.32 -3.71
C ASN A 105 -6.17 -1.73 -4.29
N THR A 106 -5.20 -2.59 -3.95
CA THR A 106 -5.23 -4.00 -4.35
C THR A 106 -6.43 -4.76 -3.78
N CYS A 107 -6.85 -4.48 -2.53
CA CYS A 107 -8.09 -5.07 -2.01
C CYS A 107 -9.30 -4.65 -2.84
N SER A 108 -9.46 -3.34 -3.08
CA SER A 108 -10.61 -2.79 -3.82
C SER A 108 -10.64 -3.31 -5.26
N ALA A 109 -9.51 -3.22 -5.96
CA ALA A 109 -9.38 -3.71 -7.33
C ALA A 109 -9.66 -5.20 -7.47
N PHE A 110 -9.21 -6.05 -6.53
CA PHE A 110 -9.55 -7.47 -6.56
C PHE A 110 -11.04 -7.72 -6.38
N VAL A 111 -11.70 -6.99 -5.48
CA VAL A 111 -13.14 -7.17 -5.26
C VAL A 111 -13.96 -6.80 -6.51
N HIS A 112 -13.59 -5.72 -7.20
CA HIS A 112 -14.38 -5.21 -8.33
C HIS A 112 -13.96 -5.78 -9.70
N THR A 113 -12.69 -6.14 -9.87
CA THR A 113 -12.12 -6.47 -11.19
C THR A 113 -11.29 -7.75 -11.21
N GLU A 114 -11.04 -8.38 -10.05
CA GLU A 114 -10.18 -9.57 -9.89
C GLU A 114 -8.72 -9.34 -10.36
N ARG A 115 -8.32 -8.08 -10.52
CA ARG A 115 -7.00 -7.64 -11.01
C ARG A 115 -6.32 -6.72 -10.01
N TYR A 116 -5.01 -6.55 -10.19
CA TYR A 116 -4.27 -5.48 -9.51
C TYR A 116 -4.83 -4.10 -9.90
N PRO A 117 -4.60 -3.05 -9.09
CA PRO A 117 -5.08 -1.72 -9.41
C PRO A 117 -4.37 -1.19 -10.66
N TRP A 118 -5.08 -0.39 -11.45
CA TRP A 118 -4.48 0.31 -12.59
C TRP A 118 -3.55 1.43 -12.10
N ASP A 119 -2.45 1.65 -12.81
CA ASP A 119 -1.44 2.66 -12.48
C ASP A 119 -1.39 3.76 -13.54
N PRO A 120 -1.82 5.00 -13.24
CA PRO A 120 -1.78 6.09 -14.20
C PRO A 120 -0.37 6.53 -14.60
N LEU A 121 0.69 6.13 -13.87
CA LEU A 121 2.07 6.37 -14.31
C LEU A 121 2.49 5.44 -15.45
N HIS A 122 1.77 4.32 -15.63
CA HIS A 122 2.01 3.34 -16.67
C HIS A 122 0.69 3.05 -17.42
N PRO A 123 0.13 4.03 -18.14
CA PRO A 123 -1.22 3.94 -18.70
C PRO A 123 -1.37 2.84 -19.77
N ASP A 124 -0.26 2.44 -20.40
CA ASP A 124 -0.21 1.39 -21.41
C ASP A 124 -0.15 -0.03 -20.81
N ASP A 125 0.12 -0.15 -19.50
CA ASP A 125 0.23 -1.44 -18.82
C ASP A 125 -1.15 -1.92 -18.36
N ALA A 126 -1.64 -2.98 -19.01
CA ALA A 126 -2.89 -3.61 -18.60
C ALA A 126 -2.75 -4.26 -17.20
N PRO A 127 -3.69 -4.04 -16.26
CA PRO A 127 -3.59 -4.60 -14.93
C PRO A 127 -3.57 -6.14 -14.95
N LEU A 128 -2.56 -6.71 -14.30
CA LEU A 128 -2.39 -8.16 -14.21
C LEU A 128 -3.56 -8.79 -13.42
N SER A 129 -3.95 -10.00 -13.80
CA SER A 129 -4.89 -10.79 -13.01
C SER A 129 -4.30 -11.15 -11.66
N GLY A 130 -5.11 -11.08 -10.61
CA GLY A 130 -4.76 -11.56 -9.28
C GLY A 130 -4.68 -13.08 -9.22
N THR A 131 -4.08 -13.60 -8.15
CA THR A 131 -4.22 -15.00 -7.76
C THR A 131 -5.06 -15.07 -6.50
N GLY A 132 -5.82 -16.15 -6.26
CA GLY A 132 -6.59 -16.27 -5.02
C GLY A 132 -5.70 -16.34 -3.77
N TYR A 133 -4.44 -16.78 -3.88
CA TYR A 133 -3.47 -16.66 -2.79
C TYR A 133 -3.17 -15.18 -2.46
N THR A 134 -2.85 -14.37 -3.47
CA THR A 134 -2.59 -12.94 -3.28
C THR A 134 -3.83 -12.22 -2.76
N ALA A 135 -5.02 -12.51 -3.31
CA ALA A 135 -6.27 -11.92 -2.85
C ALA A 135 -6.56 -12.24 -1.39
N ASN A 136 -6.37 -13.49 -0.96
CA ASN A 136 -6.54 -13.87 0.44
C ASN A 136 -5.62 -13.08 1.39
N LYS A 137 -4.35 -12.91 1.03
CA LYS A 137 -3.40 -12.13 1.85
C LYS A 137 -3.81 -10.67 1.99
N HIS A 138 -4.27 -10.05 0.91
CA HIS A 138 -4.75 -8.67 0.96
C HIS A 138 -6.05 -8.55 1.77
N PHE A 139 -6.98 -9.48 1.58
CA PHE A 139 -8.25 -9.48 2.31
C PHE A 139 -8.06 -9.72 3.81
N ASP A 140 -7.06 -10.51 4.22
CA ASP A 140 -6.69 -10.67 5.64
C ASP A 140 -6.37 -9.35 6.33
N VAL A 141 -5.77 -8.39 5.61
CA VAL A 141 -5.52 -7.04 6.09
C VAL A 141 -6.80 -6.22 6.04
N CYS A 142 -7.46 -6.16 4.88
CA CYS A 142 -8.59 -5.27 4.65
C CYS A 142 -9.82 -5.56 5.54
N GLU A 143 -10.08 -6.83 5.86
CA GLU A 143 -11.15 -7.22 6.79
C GLU A 143 -10.90 -6.78 8.24
N LYS A 144 -9.62 -6.63 8.62
CA LYS A 144 -9.16 -6.30 9.97
C LYS A 144 -8.75 -4.84 10.14
N LEU A 145 -9.04 -3.99 9.15
CA LEU A 145 -8.68 -2.57 9.22
C LEU A 145 -9.44 -1.84 10.32
N ASP A 146 -8.67 -1.34 11.28
CA ASP A 146 -9.10 -0.43 12.33
C ASP A 146 -8.61 0.99 12.07
N PHE A 147 -7.40 1.13 11.50
CA PHE A 147 -6.74 2.43 11.29
C PHE A 147 -6.33 2.64 9.84
N LEU A 148 -6.38 3.90 9.41
CA LEU A 148 -5.86 4.34 8.12
C LEU A 148 -4.76 5.38 8.33
N PHE A 149 -3.58 5.09 7.82
CA PHE A 149 -2.44 6.00 7.82
C PHE A 149 -2.38 6.65 6.43
N VAL A 150 -2.64 7.94 6.35
CA VAL A 150 -2.70 8.69 5.09
C VAL A 150 -1.47 9.57 4.95
N LEU A 151 -0.67 9.31 3.92
CA LEU A 151 0.38 10.21 3.45
C LEU A 151 -0.23 11.28 2.57
N ARG A 152 -0.12 12.54 2.98
CA ARG A 152 -0.52 13.70 2.19
C ARG A 152 0.70 14.54 1.85
N THR A 153 1.07 14.55 0.58
CA THR A 153 2.19 15.34 0.06
C THR A 153 1.95 16.83 0.30
N ARG A 154 2.95 17.52 0.86
CA ARG A 154 2.93 18.97 1.10
C ARG A 154 3.81 19.73 0.13
N ALA A 155 4.95 19.15 -0.18
CA ALA A 155 5.97 19.74 -1.02
C ALA A 155 6.69 18.60 -1.74
N PHE A 156 6.98 18.82 -3.01
CA PHE A 156 7.64 17.84 -3.85
C PHE A 156 8.53 18.56 -4.87
N VAL A 157 9.79 18.16 -4.91
CA VAL A 157 10.75 18.51 -5.95
C VAL A 157 11.11 17.21 -6.63
N ARG A 158 10.78 17.11 -7.93
CA ARG A 158 11.07 15.92 -8.70
C ARG A 158 12.60 15.79 -8.87
N PRO A 159 13.19 14.64 -8.54
CA PRO A 159 14.56 14.34 -8.90
C PRO A 159 14.80 14.52 -10.42
N SER A 160 15.95 15.05 -10.83
CA SER A 160 16.27 15.20 -12.24
C SER A 160 17.71 14.81 -12.58
N ILE A 161 17.92 14.36 -13.82
CA ILE A 161 19.25 14.01 -14.33
C ILE A 161 19.63 15.09 -15.35
N GLY A 162 20.55 15.96 -14.96
CA GLY A 162 21.20 16.96 -15.79
C GLY A 162 22.54 16.50 -16.33
N ARG A 163 23.32 17.46 -16.86
CA ARG A 163 24.73 17.28 -17.19
C ARG A 163 25.55 18.43 -16.62
N ASP A 164 26.70 18.12 -16.04
CA ASP A 164 27.65 19.13 -15.59
C ASP A 164 28.34 19.81 -16.77
N ALA A 165 29.14 20.85 -16.50
CA ALA A 165 29.92 21.58 -17.52
C ALA A 165 30.94 20.70 -18.25
N GLY A 166 31.29 19.53 -17.72
CA GLY A 166 32.16 18.53 -18.33
C GLY A 166 31.41 17.46 -19.14
N GLY A 167 30.08 17.55 -19.24
CA GLY A 167 29.24 16.61 -19.95
C GLY A 167 28.94 15.30 -19.20
N ARG A 168 29.34 15.19 -17.93
CA ARG A 168 28.98 14.04 -17.07
C ARG A 168 27.54 14.22 -16.59
N GLN A 169 26.81 13.12 -16.41
CA GLN A 169 25.49 13.19 -15.79
C GLN A 169 25.62 13.74 -14.37
N GLU A 170 24.85 14.79 -14.10
CA GLU A 170 24.78 15.41 -12.78
C GLU A 170 23.36 15.23 -12.27
N PHE A 171 23.24 14.64 -11.10
CA PHE A 171 21.95 14.43 -10.47
C PHE A 171 21.57 15.69 -9.68
N ASP A 172 20.39 16.24 -9.95
CA ASP A 172 19.81 17.32 -9.16
C ASP A 172 18.75 16.70 -8.24
N GLY A 173 18.99 16.83 -6.93
CA GLY A 173 18.26 16.12 -5.89
C GLY A 173 16.75 16.35 -5.94
N GLY A 174 15.99 15.34 -5.53
CA GLY A 174 14.58 15.46 -5.20
C GLY A 174 14.33 15.60 -3.71
N PHE A 175 13.16 16.14 -3.41
CA PHE A 175 12.68 16.36 -2.06
C PHE A 175 11.21 15.97 -2.00
N VAL A 176 10.81 15.34 -0.90
CA VAL A 176 9.41 15.13 -0.56
C VAL A 176 9.18 15.49 0.90
N GLY A 177 8.19 16.34 1.14
CA GLY A 177 7.65 16.62 2.47
C GLY A 177 6.19 16.21 2.51
N ALA A 178 5.79 15.46 3.54
CA ALA A 178 4.43 14.94 3.68
C ALA A 178 3.92 15.00 5.13
N ASP A 179 2.59 15.09 5.27
CA ASP A 179 1.91 14.79 6.52
C ASP A 179 1.57 13.29 6.52
N LEU A 180 1.97 12.56 7.56
CA LEU A 180 1.41 11.26 7.90
C LEU A 180 0.26 11.47 8.89
N LEU A 181 -0.96 11.30 8.43
CA LEU A 181 -2.18 11.47 9.23
C LEU A 181 -2.71 10.10 9.65
N VAL A 182 -3.22 9.99 10.87
CA VAL A 182 -3.77 8.74 11.40
C VAL A 182 -5.26 8.90 11.64
N PHE A 183 -6.06 8.00 11.08
CA PHE A 183 -7.52 7.99 11.21
C PHE A 183 -8.00 6.70 11.86
N ASP A 184 -9.00 6.83 12.74
CA ASP A 184 -9.84 5.74 13.22
C ASP A 184 -10.96 5.50 12.20
N LEU A 185 -11.06 4.29 11.65
CA LEU A 185 -12.07 3.97 10.63
C LEU A 185 -13.48 3.84 11.20
N ALA A 186 -13.61 3.36 12.43
CA ALA A 186 -14.92 3.18 13.07
C ALA A 186 -15.55 4.54 13.42
N GLN A 187 -14.73 5.47 13.91
CA GLN A 187 -15.14 6.82 14.31
C GLN A 187 -15.06 7.83 13.16
N LYS A 188 -14.42 7.47 12.05
CA LYS A 188 -14.15 8.35 10.88
C LYS A 188 -13.47 9.65 11.29
N LYS A 189 -12.51 9.56 12.21
CA LYS A 189 -11.92 10.73 12.87
C LYS A 189 -10.41 10.70 12.80
N LYS A 190 -9.79 11.85 12.54
CA LYS A 190 -8.35 12.04 12.70
C LYS A 190 -7.96 11.92 14.18
N LEU A 191 -7.00 11.04 14.46
CA LEU A 191 -6.44 10.82 15.79
C LEU A 191 -5.16 11.63 16.04
N GLY A 192 -4.44 11.97 14.98
CA GLY A 192 -3.17 12.69 15.06
C GLY A 192 -2.44 12.67 13.74
N GLY A 193 -1.17 13.06 13.79
CA GLY A 193 -0.27 12.97 12.65
C GLY A 193 1.11 13.53 12.94
N LEU A 194 2.04 13.25 12.04
CA LEU A 194 3.42 13.68 12.11
C LEU A 194 3.89 14.11 10.73
N ARG A 195 4.81 15.06 10.68
CA ARG A 195 5.44 15.49 9.44
C ARG A 195 6.64 14.59 9.16
N VAL A 196 6.79 14.19 7.91
CA VAL A 196 7.97 13.48 7.42
C VAL A 196 8.54 14.20 6.22
N GLN A 197 9.84 14.08 6.05
CA GLN A 197 10.53 14.56 4.86
C GLN A 197 11.64 13.59 4.48
N ALA A 198 11.92 13.55 3.19
CA ALA A 198 13.05 12.81 2.65
C ALA A 198 13.62 13.56 1.45
N GLU A 199 14.91 13.39 1.26
CA GLU A 199 15.69 13.91 0.15
C GLU A 199 16.37 12.73 -0.52
N SER A 200 16.56 12.81 -1.83
CA SER A 200 17.45 11.89 -2.52
C SER A 200 18.92 12.22 -2.22
N ALA A 201 19.83 11.28 -2.46
CA ALA A 201 21.27 11.50 -2.35
C ALA A 201 21.74 12.64 -3.27
N GLU A 202 22.65 13.51 -2.80
CA GLU A 202 23.12 14.66 -3.61
C GLU A 202 23.80 14.26 -4.93
N LYS A 203 24.34 13.04 -5.02
CA LYS A 203 24.99 12.51 -6.22
C LYS A 203 24.72 11.03 -6.38
N LEU A 204 24.21 10.65 -7.54
CA LEU A 204 24.07 9.26 -7.97
C LEU A 204 24.84 9.10 -9.29
N GLU A 205 26.12 8.70 -9.20
CA GLU A 205 26.97 8.57 -10.39
C GLU A 205 26.51 7.42 -11.29
N GLY A 206 26.25 7.72 -12.57
CA GLY A 206 25.83 6.73 -13.56
C GLY A 206 24.39 6.24 -13.41
N ALA A 207 23.58 6.91 -12.58
CA ALA A 207 22.24 6.47 -12.28
C ALA A 207 21.25 6.69 -13.42
N THR A 208 20.37 5.71 -13.59
CA THR A 208 19.18 5.75 -14.41
C THR A 208 18.06 6.53 -13.73
N ALA A 209 17.06 6.95 -14.49
CA ALA A 209 15.86 7.59 -13.94
C ALA A 209 15.15 6.71 -12.89
N PHE A 210 15.21 5.38 -13.06
CA PHE A 210 14.65 4.42 -12.12
C PHE A 210 15.42 4.41 -10.79
N GLU A 211 16.75 4.38 -10.80
CA GLU A 211 17.56 4.39 -9.57
C GLU A 211 17.37 5.68 -8.77
N VAL A 212 17.21 6.79 -9.48
CA VAL A 212 16.91 8.10 -8.90
C VAL A 212 15.55 8.12 -8.20
N GLU A 213 14.51 7.57 -8.83
CA GLU A 213 13.17 7.46 -8.25
C GLU A 213 13.17 6.52 -7.04
N PHE A 214 13.83 5.37 -7.19
CA PHE A 214 13.98 4.37 -6.15
C PHE A 214 14.71 4.91 -4.92
N ASP A 215 15.74 5.75 -5.10
CA ASP A 215 16.46 6.38 -3.99
C ASP A 215 15.54 7.29 -3.15
N LEU A 216 14.75 8.16 -3.80
CA LEU A 216 13.79 9.01 -3.08
C LEU A 216 12.69 8.19 -2.39
N GLN A 217 12.17 7.16 -3.05
CA GLN A 217 11.20 6.23 -2.47
C GLN A 217 11.78 5.54 -1.23
N TRP A 218 13.01 5.03 -1.33
CA TRP A 218 13.71 4.37 -0.25
C TRP A 218 13.93 5.32 0.94
N ASN A 219 14.43 6.52 0.68
CA ASN A 219 14.69 7.51 1.73
C ASN A 219 13.39 7.95 2.41
N LEU A 220 12.28 8.10 1.67
CA LEU A 220 10.96 8.36 2.25
C LEU A 220 10.50 7.20 3.14
N GLN A 221 10.68 5.96 2.69
CA GLN A 221 10.33 4.79 3.49
C GLN A 221 11.15 4.74 4.80
N GLN A 222 12.45 5.02 4.74
CA GLN A 222 13.32 5.05 5.92
C GLN A 222 12.93 6.19 6.87
N ALA A 223 12.66 7.39 6.35
CA ALA A 223 12.20 8.53 7.14
C ALA A 223 10.88 8.23 7.86
N LEU A 224 9.93 7.57 7.18
CA LEU A 224 8.67 7.12 7.77
C LEU A 224 8.90 6.11 8.90
N GLN A 225 9.72 5.09 8.68
CA GLN A 225 10.04 4.09 9.71
C GLN A 225 10.69 4.73 10.94
N ALA A 226 11.64 5.62 10.73
CA ALA A 226 12.31 6.35 11.80
C ALA A 226 11.33 7.21 12.60
N ALA A 227 10.48 7.99 11.91
CA ALA A 227 9.51 8.86 12.56
C ALA A 227 8.48 8.06 13.37
N LEU A 228 7.98 6.94 12.83
CA LEU A 228 7.05 6.06 13.54
C LEU A 228 7.69 5.43 14.78
N LYS A 229 8.91 4.90 14.66
CA LYS A 229 9.64 4.32 15.78
C LYS A 229 9.89 5.34 16.89
N GLN A 230 10.18 6.58 16.53
CA GLN A 230 10.48 7.66 17.48
C GLN A 230 9.23 8.22 18.16
N HIS A 231 8.15 8.44 17.40
CA HIS A 231 7.00 9.21 17.87
C HIS A 231 5.74 8.37 18.14
N MET A 232 5.68 7.14 17.64
CA MET A 232 4.53 6.25 17.75
C MET A 232 4.99 4.82 18.12
N PRO A 233 5.57 4.61 19.32
CA PRO A 233 6.21 3.34 19.69
C PRO A 233 5.26 2.14 19.76
N ASN A 234 3.94 2.40 19.83
CA ASN A 234 2.89 1.36 19.80
C ASN A 234 2.51 0.94 18.37
N VAL A 235 3.10 1.57 17.35
CA VAL A 235 2.94 1.21 15.94
C VAL A 235 4.04 0.25 15.52
N THR A 236 3.65 -0.89 14.96
CA THR A 236 4.58 -1.91 14.46
C THR A 236 4.61 -1.90 12.93
N VAL A 237 5.79 -1.66 12.35
CA VAL A 237 6.02 -1.78 10.90
C VAL A 237 6.44 -3.22 10.58
N LEU A 238 5.63 -3.91 9.79
CA LEU A 238 5.88 -5.29 9.36
C LEU A 238 6.74 -5.32 8.09
N GLY A 239 7.60 -6.34 7.97
CA GLY A 239 8.44 -6.57 6.79
C GLY A 239 9.65 -5.62 6.63
N GLY A 240 9.95 -4.78 7.63
CA GLY A 240 11.16 -3.97 7.67
C GLY A 240 12.40 -4.85 7.86
N SER A 241 13.36 -4.78 6.93
CA SER A 241 14.71 -5.30 7.16
C SER A 241 15.36 -4.41 8.22
N SER A 242 15.55 -4.95 9.42
CA SER A 242 16.49 -4.43 10.41
C SER A 242 17.91 -4.44 9.89
#